data_AF-A0A1C7LWV3-F1
#
_entry.id   AF-A0A1C7LWV3-F1
#
_cell.length_a   1.000
_cell.length_b   1.000
_cell.length_c   1.000
_cell.angle_alpha   90.00
_cell.angle_beta   90.00
_cell.angle_gamma   90.00
#
_symmetry.space_group_name_H-M   'P 1'
#
loop_
_entity.id
_entity.type
_entity.pdbx_description
1 polymer ?
#
loop_
_entity_poly.entity_id
_entity_poly.type
_entity_poly.pdbx_seq_one_letter_code
_entity_poly.pdbx_strand_id
1 'polypeptide(L)'
;MSSDEDDEFEARYDPTTPVAGPSKPTAPGGAAKRRTAVKRVVQKADVMEIADDQDVVLVSSSENERKQKRDEHEDDGDPVEILDPTKVAGKKVASNGKSRSAKGRTKAVSPPKPPAEEELMDVDHDQVVEVTSQKNNLAQQLQELHQIRETEPEQVLRERSADFDAKTETQTSLIKELTSQLARVKELSGSEKSYTLHFLTREAADEENKAMKTEVDRLKETIRRKDMLLAEKDKLIAQQKDREKVLQSDLQAEIERGKLLSSRNPPPAVTRVLKNVAEDPLQHRIIRLYEDMTNMLITGVKLEKNAMTDIEEPIFTCIYTCSGTGDAPPFSLNFTLRQVYDRPDDLAPNITVASKDQLEEKFRYTPLNLDKELPEFVQRLSFFKDPFAFSYGQMTIFLKTLTDTMAGVQGNGEEEDEMAEDEAVMVEKR
;
A
#
# COMPACT_ATOMS: atom_id res chain seq x y z
N MET A 1 7.37 -41.55 47.66
CA MET A 1 7.67 -42.55 46.60
C MET A 1 7.50 -41.79 45.30
N SER A 2 8.60 -41.16 44.86
CA SER A 2 9.42 -41.60 43.73
C SER A 2 8.83 -40.98 42.45
N SER A 3 9.52 -40.19 41.64
CA SER A 3 10.95 -39.86 41.55
C SER A 3 11.07 -38.70 40.55
N ASP A 4 12.13 -37.90 40.70
CA ASP A 4 12.57 -36.88 39.76
C ASP A 4 12.92 -37.50 38.39
N GLU A 5 12.53 -36.82 37.31
CA GLU A 5 13.09 -37.03 35.97
C GLU A 5 13.49 -35.66 35.42
N ASP A 6 14.80 -35.45 35.42
CA ASP A 6 15.53 -34.36 34.81
C ASP A 6 15.56 -34.57 33.28
N ASP A 7 15.02 -33.62 32.51
CA ASP A 7 15.15 -33.58 31.05
C ASP A 7 16.54 -33.01 30.68
N GLU A 8 17.48 -33.93 30.48
CA GLU A 8 18.85 -33.69 30.04
C GLU A 8 18.90 -33.42 28.52
N PHE A 9 19.20 -32.17 28.15
CA PHE A 9 19.31 -31.72 26.77
C PHE A 9 20.67 -32.15 26.18
N GLU A 10 20.77 -33.36 25.63
CA GLU A 10 21.95 -33.82 24.88
C GLU A 10 22.09 -33.11 23.53
N ALA A 11 22.96 -32.10 23.47
CA ALA A 11 23.42 -31.52 22.21
C ALA A 11 24.35 -32.49 21.48
N ARG A 12 23.81 -33.19 20.47
CA ARG A 12 24.61 -33.98 19.53
C ARG A 12 25.47 -33.07 18.64
N TYR A 13 26.76 -33.00 18.95
CA TYR A 13 27.78 -32.33 18.16
C TYR A 13 28.25 -33.27 17.04
N ASP A 14 28.12 -32.85 15.78
CA ASP A 14 28.63 -33.57 14.60
C ASP A 14 30.11 -33.20 14.38
N PRO A 15 31.07 -34.13 14.51
CA PRO A 15 32.50 -33.82 14.48
C PRO A 15 33.12 -33.82 13.06
N THR A 16 32.35 -33.68 11.98
CA THR A 16 32.89 -33.86 10.61
C THR A 16 33.09 -32.59 9.77
N THR A 17 33.04 -31.38 10.34
CA THR A 17 33.46 -30.16 9.61
C THR A 17 35.00 -29.99 9.61
N PRO A 18 35.67 -29.99 8.44
CA PRO A 18 37.10 -29.76 8.36
C PRO A 18 37.45 -28.31 8.68
N VAL A 19 38.39 -28.14 9.61
CA VAL A 19 39.00 -26.87 10.02
C VAL A 19 39.87 -26.32 8.88
N ALA A 20 39.46 -25.21 8.27
CA ALA A 20 40.29 -24.46 7.34
C ALA A 20 41.45 -23.79 8.10
N GLY A 21 42.68 -24.26 7.84
CA GLY A 21 43.89 -23.73 8.46
C GLY A 21 44.28 -22.34 7.94
N PRO A 22 45.15 -21.61 8.68
CA PRO A 22 45.55 -20.25 8.36
C PRO A 22 46.52 -20.19 7.17
N SER A 23 46.12 -19.51 6.09
CA SER A 23 46.99 -19.19 4.96
C SER A 23 48.02 -18.12 5.31
N LYS A 24 49.30 -18.45 5.09
CA LYS A 24 50.47 -17.57 5.28
C LYS A 24 50.39 -16.30 4.41
N PRO A 25 50.95 -15.16 4.88
CA PRO A 25 51.11 -13.95 4.07
C PRO A 25 52.33 -14.08 3.14
N THR A 26 52.12 -13.92 1.84
CA THR A 26 53.16 -13.74 0.82
C THR A 26 53.51 -12.26 0.70
N ALA A 27 54.82 -11.96 0.78
CA ALA A 27 55.43 -10.63 0.68
C ALA A 27 55.34 -10.03 -0.74
N PRO A 28 55.53 -8.70 -0.90
CA PRO A 28 55.30 -8.00 -2.15
C PRO A 28 56.53 -8.06 -3.08
N GLY A 29 56.35 -8.61 -4.28
CA GLY A 29 57.30 -8.55 -5.39
C GLY A 29 56.86 -7.52 -6.43
N GLY A 30 57.74 -6.57 -6.72
CA GLY A 30 57.45 -5.40 -7.54
C GLY A 30 57.44 -5.60 -9.06
N ALA A 31 56.93 -4.55 -9.70
CA ALA A 31 57.23 -4.03 -11.04
C ALA A 31 57.07 -4.94 -12.28
N ALA A 32 56.09 -4.60 -13.13
CA ALA A 32 56.34 -4.37 -14.56
C ALA A 32 55.17 -3.64 -15.22
N LYS A 33 55.45 -2.44 -15.74
CA LYS A 33 54.63 -1.70 -16.71
C LYS A 33 54.37 -2.58 -17.94
N ARG A 34 53.10 -2.78 -18.30
CA ARG A 34 52.71 -3.00 -19.70
C ARG A 34 51.43 -2.23 -20.02
N ARG A 35 51.61 -1.19 -20.85
CA ARG A 35 50.55 -0.47 -21.53
C ARG A 35 50.02 -1.39 -22.63
N THR A 36 48.73 -1.70 -22.60
CA THR A 36 48.01 -2.24 -23.76
C THR A 36 46.86 -1.32 -24.08
N ALA A 37 46.97 -0.69 -25.25
CA ALA A 37 45.93 0.12 -25.86
C ALA A 37 44.73 -0.78 -26.21
N VAL A 38 43.56 -0.46 -25.67
CA VAL A 38 42.30 -1.09 -26.08
C VAL A 38 41.65 -0.17 -27.11
N LYS A 39 41.56 -0.72 -28.32
CA LYS A 39 40.91 -0.16 -29.50
C LYS A 39 39.39 -0.21 -29.28
N ARG A 40 38.76 0.96 -29.19
CA ARG A 40 37.31 1.13 -29.04
C ARG A 40 36.64 0.77 -30.37
N VAL A 41 36.00 -0.39 -30.44
CA VAL A 41 35.10 -0.75 -31.55
C VAL A 41 33.70 -0.29 -31.15
N VAL A 42 33.18 0.70 -31.88
CA VAL A 42 31.79 1.14 -31.80
C VAL A 42 30.98 0.13 -32.60
N GLN A 43 30.16 -0.67 -31.92
CA GLN A 43 29.09 -1.43 -32.58
C GLN A 43 27.79 -0.63 -32.47
N LYS A 44 27.21 -0.36 -33.64
CA LYS A 44 25.87 0.21 -33.82
C LYS A 44 24.85 -0.76 -33.21
N ALA A 45 23.97 -0.25 -32.36
CA ALA A 45 22.76 -0.95 -31.97
C ALA A 45 21.70 -0.67 -33.04
N ASP A 46 21.26 -1.74 -33.72
CA ASP A 46 20.00 -1.76 -34.45
C ASP A 46 18.88 -1.86 -33.41
N VAL A 47 17.97 -0.89 -33.46
CA VAL A 47 16.71 -0.87 -32.71
C VAL A 47 15.72 -1.69 -33.53
N MET A 48 15.44 -2.92 -33.10
CA MET A 48 14.24 -3.64 -33.53
C MET A 48 13.12 -3.33 -32.54
N GLU A 49 12.21 -2.48 -33.01
CA GLU A 49 10.91 -2.20 -32.43
C GLU A 49 10.03 -3.45 -32.63
N ILE A 50 9.71 -4.15 -31.55
CA ILE A 50 8.68 -5.19 -31.52
C ILE A 50 7.56 -4.64 -30.66
N ALA A 51 6.56 -4.08 -31.32
CA ALA A 51 5.24 -3.88 -30.76
C ALA A 51 4.47 -5.19 -30.95
N ASP A 52 4.15 -5.86 -29.85
CA ASP A 52 3.13 -6.92 -29.83
C ASP A 52 2.29 -6.74 -28.57
N ASP A 53 1.14 -6.08 -28.78
CA ASP A 53 -0.03 -6.14 -27.92
C ASP A 53 -0.60 -7.57 -28.00
N GLN A 54 -0.43 -8.36 -26.94
CA GLN A 54 -1.26 -9.53 -26.70
C GLN A 54 -1.69 -9.59 -25.23
N ASP A 55 -2.98 -9.35 -25.02
CA ASP A 55 -3.71 -9.61 -23.78
C ASP A 55 -3.59 -11.09 -23.40
N VAL A 56 -2.69 -11.37 -22.45
CA VAL A 56 -2.61 -12.69 -21.82
C VAL A 56 -3.58 -12.74 -20.64
N VAL A 57 -4.75 -13.32 -20.89
CA VAL A 57 -5.72 -13.72 -19.86
C VAL A 57 -5.05 -14.75 -18.94
N LEU A 58 -4.69 -14.29 -17.74
CA LEU A 58 -4.10 -15.08 -16.66
C LEU A 58 -5.18 -15.98 -16.02
N VAL A 59 -5.44 -17.15 -16.62
CA VAL A 59 -6.20 -18.23 -15.95
C VAL A 59 -5.26 -18.94 -14.99
N SER A 60 -5.31 -18.55 -13.73
CA SER A 60 -4.61 -19.21 -12.63
C SER A 60 -5.25 -20.58 -12.36
N SER A 61 -4.68 -21.63 -12.94
CA SER A 61 -4.99 -23.02 -12.59
C SER A 61 -3.86 -23.55 -11.71
N SER A 62 -4.08 -23.55 -10.41
CA SER A 62 -3.27 -24.24 -9.44
C SER A 62 -3.59 -25.74 -9.48
N GLU A 63 -2.71 -26.55 -10.07
CA GLU A 63 -2.70 -27.98 -9.84
C GLU A 63 -1.33 -28.44 -9.35
N ASN A 64 -1.41 -29.12 -8.23
CA ASN A 64 -0.35 -29.57 -7.36
C ASN A 64 -0.18 -31.06 -7.63
N GLU A 65 0.61 -31.44 -8.64
CA GLU A 65 0.96 -32.85 -8.86
C GLU A 65 2.35 -33.15 -8.31
N ARG A 66 2.35 -33.69 -7.09
CA ARG A 66 3.49 -34.40 -6.51
C ARG A 66 3.73 -35.69 -7.30
N LYS A 67 4.90 -35.77 -7.94
CA LYS A 67 5.56 -37.03 -8.28
C LYS A 67 5.77 -37.86 -7.00
N GLN A 68 5.19 -39.05 -6.93
CA GLN A 68 5.68 -40.09 -6.04
C GLN A 68 6.09 -41.31 -6.85
N LYS A 69 7.34 -41.69 -6.61
CA LYS A 69 8.13 -42.72 -7.23
C LYS A 69 7.66 -44.06 -6.67
N ARG A 70 7.46 -45.05 -7.54
CA ARG A 70 7.30 -46.46 -7.15
C ARG A 70 8.57 -46.92 -6.44
N ASP A 71 8.43 -47.37 -5.20
CA ASP A 71 9.26 -48.41 -4.60
C ASP A 71 8.28 -49.40 -3.94
N GLU A 72 8.46 -50.68 -4.25
CA GLU A 72 7.65 -51.80 -3.78
C GLU A 72 8.02 -52.12 -2.32
N HIS A 73 7.05 -52.04 -1.41
CA HIS A 73 7.18 -52.66 -0.09
C HIS A 73 5.81 -53.25 0.29
N GLU A 74 5.79 -54.58 0.44
CA GLU A 74 4.70 -55.34 1.04
C GLU A 74 4.70 -55.02 2.55
N ASP A 75 3.57 -54.54 3.08
CA ASP A 75 3.35 -54.50 4.52
C ASP A 75 1.88 -54.86 4.81
N ASP A 76 1.74 -55.77 5.77
CA ASP A 76 0.52 -56.44 6.18
C ASP A 76 -0.46 -55.45 6.84
N GLY A 77 -1.74 -55.63 6.50
CA GLY A 77 -2.81 -54.76 6.99
C GLY A 77 -3.18 -55.03 8.44
N ASP A 78 -3.34 -53.95 9.21
CA ASP A 78 -4.08 -53.92 10.46
C ASP A 78 -5.20 -52.85 10.42
N PRO A 79 -6.31 -53.06 11.16
CA PRO A 79 -7.60 -52.42 10.89
C PRO A 79 -7.76 -51.03 11.53
N VAL A 80 -8.55 -50.22 10.83
CA VAL A 80 -8.98 -48.86 11.20
C VAL A 80 -9.91 -48.87 12.42
N GLU A 81 -9.49 -48.25 13.51
CA GLU A 81 -10.33 -47.96 14.67
C GLU A 81 -11.04 -46.60 14.49
N ILE A 82 -12.37 -46.65 14.48
CA ILE A 82 -13.28 -45.50 14.39
C ILE A 82 -13.41 -44.90 15.80
N LEU A 83 -13.10 -43.60 15.96
CA LEU A 83 -13.40 -42.86 17.18
C LEU A 83 -14.36 -41.69 16.92
N ASP A 84 -15.46 -41.74 17.68
CA ASP A 84 -16.57 -40.80 17.76
C ASP A 84 -16.20 -39.42 18.36
N PRO A 85 -17.00 -38.37 18.10
CA PRO A 85 -16.74 -37.01 18.56
C PRO A 85 -17.24 -36.77 19.99
N THR A 86 -16.35 -36.36 20.90
CA THR A 86 -16.69 -35.91 22.26
C THR A 86 -16.48 -34.39 22.44
N LYS A 87 -17.61 -33.68 22.42
CA LYS A 87 -18.17 -32.81 23.47
C LYS A 87 -17.25 -32.13 24.53
N VAL A 88 -17.47 -30.81 24.66
CA VAL A 88 -17.44 -29.92 25.86
C VAL A 88 -16.07 -29.54 26.46
N ALA A 89 -15.77 -28.24 26.47
CA ALA A 89 -15.74 -27.42 27.70
C ALA A 89 -15.17 -26.01 27.45
N GLY A 90 -15.96 -25.00 27.82
CA GLY A 90 -15.53 -23.60 27.85
C GLY A 90 -14.49 -23.34 28.93
N LYS A 91 -13.56 -22.43 28.63
CA LYS A 91 -12.58 -21.93 29.58
C LYS A 91 -12.79 -20.43 29.78
N LYS A 92 -13.32 -20.09 30.96
CA LYS A 92 -13.33 -18.73 31.52
C LYS A 92 -12.02 -18.47 32.27
N VAL A 93 -11.78 -17.17 32.50
CA VAL A 93 -10.98 -16.53 33.56
C VAL A 93 -9.48 -16.35 33.27
N ALA A 94 -9.05 -15.09 33.12
CA ALA A 94 -8.36 -14.34 34.18
C ALA A 94 -7.87 -12.97 33.66
N SER A 95 -8.62 -11.90 33.95
CA SER A 95 -8.13 -10.53 33.91
C SER A 95 -7.28 -10.26 35.16
N ASN A 96 -5.99 -10.04 34.96
CA ASN A 96 -5.05 -9.78 36.04
C ASN A 96 -4.97 -8.27 36.28
N GLY A 97 -5.43 -7.84 37.46
CA GLY A 97 -5.40 -6.46 37.90
C GLY A 97 -4.01 -6.00 38.35
N LYS A 98 -3.78 -4.68 38.25
CA LYS A 98 -2.73 -4.01 39.01
C LYS A 98 -3.11 -2.57 39.33
N SER A 99 -4.05 -2.42 40.26
CA SER A 99 -4.27 -1.17 40.99
C SER A 99 -3.19 -1.01 42.06
N ARG A 100 -2.43 0.09 42.02
CA ARG A 100 -1.55 0.51 43.12
C ARG A 100 -2.31 1.55 43.94
N SER A 101 -2.85 1.11 45.07
CA SER A 101 -3.39 1.95 46.13
C SER A 101 -2.26 2.66 46.88
N ALA A 102 -2.28 3.99 46.91
CA ALA A 102 -1.43 4.80 47.78
C ALA A 102 -1.98 4.81 49.21
N LYS A 103 -1.10 4.51 50.16
CA LYS A 103 -1.37 4.39 51.59
C LYS A 103 -1.31 5.78 52.25
N GLY A 104 -2.35 6.09 53.02
CA GLY A 104 -2.60 7.41 53.57
C GLY A 104 -1.76 7.82 54.79
N ARG A 105 -2.04 9.04 55.25
CA ARG A 105 -1.63 9.54 56.55
C ARG A 105 -2.81 10.31 57.16
N THR A 106 -3.34 9.73 58.24
CA THR A 106 -4.48 10.18 59.04
C THR A 106 -4.12 11.40 59.89
N LYS A 107 -5.00 12.42 59.90
CA LYS A 107 -5.03 13.46 60.92
C LYS A 107 -6.46 13.54 61.46
N ALA A 108 -6.60 13.26 62.76
CA ALA A 108 -7.85 13.27 63.49
C ALA A 108 -8.42 14.70 63.57
N VAL A 109 -9.69 14.86 63.21
CA VAL A 109 -10.50 16.05 63.47
C VAL A 109 -11.88 15.60 63.94
N SER A 110 -12.36 16.31 64.96
CA SER A 110 -13.57 16.18 65.77
C SER A 110 -14.90 16.06 65.01
N PRO A 111 -15.97 15.55 65.66
CA PRO A 111 -17.27 15.33 65.03
C PRO A 111 -18.10 16.62 64.93
N PRO A 112 -18.67 16.96 63.76
CA PRO A 112 -19.76 17.92 63.67
C PRO A 112 -21.09 17.24 63.28
N LYS A 113 -22.10 17.58 64.08
CA LYS A 113 -23.55 17.75 63.81
C LYS A 113 -24.19 17.08 62.58
N PRO A 114 -25.37 16.42 62.73
CA PRO A 114 -26.13 15.88 61.60
C PRO A 114 -26.63 17.01 60.69
N PRO A 115 -26.31 17.02 59.39
CA PRO A 115 -26.98 17.85 58.42
C PRO A 115 -28.25 17.17 57.92
N ALA A 116 -29.16 17.99 57.43
CA ALA A 116 -30.49 17.64 56.96
C ALA A 116 -30.47 16.49 55.94
N GLU A 117 -31.39 15.54 56.10
CA GLU A 117 -31.59 14.35 55.25
C GLU A 117 -32.01 14.66 53.80
N GLU A 118 -32.21 15.94 53.46
CA GLU A 118 -32.70 16.39 52.16
C GLU A 118 -31.58 16.47 51.11
N GLU A 119 -30.36 16.90 51.48
CA GLU A 119 -29.22 16.95 50.54
C GLU A 119 -28.63 15.57 50.21
N LEU A 120 -28.89 14.54 51.03
CA LEU A 120 -28.38 13.19 50.79
C LEU A 120 -29.18 12.46 49.70
N MET A 121 -30.48 12.73 49.57
CA MET A 121 -31.32 12.13 48.52
C MET A 121 -31.03 12.69 47.13
N ASP A 122 -30.63 13.96 47.02
CA ASP A 122 -30.25 14.57 45.74
C ASP A 122 -28.91 13.99 45.22
N VAL A 123 -27.95 13.74 46.11
CA VAL A 123 -26.66 13.10 45.76
C VAL A 123 -26.86 11.65 45.28
N ASP A 124 -27.81 10.91 45.87
CA ASP A 124 -28.14 9.56 45.42
C ASP A 124 -28.89 9.58 44.07
N HIS A 125 -29.70 10.61 43.80
CA HIS A 125 -30.38 10.72 42.52
C HIS A 125 -29.41 10.99 41.36
N ASP A 126 -28.44 11.89 41.57
CA ASP A 126 -27.40 12.18 40.58
C ASP A 126 -26.55 10.95 40.25
N GLN A 127 -26.22 10.13 41.27
CA GLN A 127 -25.49 8.87 41.05
C GLN A 127 -26.31 7.84 40.26
N VAL A 128 -27.62 7.75 40.52
CA VAL A 128 -28.50 6.85 39.75
C VAL A 128 -28.63 7.31 38.30
N VAL A 129 -28.73 8.62 38.06
CA VAL A 129 -28.76 9.19 36.71
C VAL A 129 -27.43 8.95 35.98
N GLU A 130 -26.29 9.12 36.65
CA GLU A 130 -24.98 8.85 36.06
C GLU A 130 -24.79 7.36 35.72
N VAL A 131 -25.14 6.46 36.63
CA VAL A 131 -25.03 5.00 36.42
C VAL A 131 -25.98 4.52 35.31
N THR A 132 -27.19 5.09 35.23
CA THR A 132 -28.13 4.75 34.15
C THR A 132 -27.65 5.28 32.80
N SER A 133 -27.07 6.49 32.75
CA SER A 133 -26.41 7.03 31.55
C SER A 133 -25.25 6.15 31.10
N GLN A 134 -24.37 5.74 32.02
CA GLN A 134 -23.25 4.84 31.72
C GLN A 134 -23.72 3.48 31.20
N LYS A 135 -24.77 2.91 31.81
CA LYS A 135 -25.38 1.65 31.34
C LYS A 135 -25.93 1.78 29.92
N ASN A 136 -26.62 2.89 29.63
CA ASN A 136 -27.19 3.13 28.30
C ASN A 136 -26.08 3.32 27.25
N ASN A 137 -25.03 4.06 27.58
CA ASN A 137 -23.87 4.25 26.69
C ASN A 137 -23.17 2.92 26.40
N LEU A 138 -22.95 2.06 27.41
CA LEU A 138 -22.36 0.73 27.20
C LEU A 138 -23.27 -0.20 26.39
N ALA A 139 -24.59 -0.12 26.60
CA ALA A 139 -25.55 -0.89 25.81
C ALA A 139 -25.53 -0.45 24.33
N GLN A 140 -25.44 0.86 24.08
CA GLN A 140 -25.33 1.41 22.74
C GLN A 140 -24.01 1.00 22.06
N GLN A 141 -22.88 1.07 22.77
CA GLN A 141 -21.59 0.60 22.26
C GLN A 141 -21.60 -0.90 21.93
N LEU A 142 -22.24 -1.73 22.75
CA LEU A 142 -22.39 -3.16 22.46
C LEU A 142 -23.28 -3.39 21.23
N GLN A 143 -24.35 -2.63 21.07
CA GLN A 143 -25.21 -2.71 19.90
C GLN A 143 -24.47 -2.30 18.62
N GLU A 144 -23.68 -1.22 18.67
CA GLU A 144 -22.81 -0.79 17.58
C GLU A 144 -21.76 -1.86 17.25
N LEU A 145 -21.12 -2.47 18.26
CA LEU A 145 -20.18 -3.59 18.06
C LEU A 145 -20.84 -4.81 17.41
N HIS A 146 -22.10 -5.09 17.76
CA HIS A 146 -22.87 -6.17 17.15
C HIS A 146 -23.25 -5.87 15.70
N GLN A 147 -23.55 -4.61 15.36
CA GLN A 147 -23.77 -4.19 13.97
C GLN A 147 -22.48 -4.18 13.16
N ILE A 148 -21.35 -3.79 13.77
CA ILE A 148 -20.03 -3.85 13.11
C ILE A 148 -19.68 -5.31 12.79
N ARG A 149 -20.08 -6.29 13.61
CA ARG A 149 -19.67 -7.69 13.41
C ARG A 149 -20.23 -8.33 12.14
N GLU A 150 -21.33 -7.82 11.57
CA GLU A 150 -21.73 -8.14 10.18
C GLU A 150 -20.89 -7.32 9.20
N THR A 151 -19.56 -7.44 9.32
CA THR A 151 -18.62 -6.70 8.47
C THR A 151 -18.77 -7.12 7.01
N GLU A 152 -18.59 -6.16 6.09
CA GLU A 152 -18.52 -6.36 4.63
C GLU A 152 -17.72 -7.61 4.19
N PRO A 153 -16.54 -7.95 4.74
CA PRO A 153 -15.84 -9.20 4.42
C PRO A 153 -16.62 -10.48 4.74
N GLU A 154 -17.43 -10.51 5.80
CA GLU A 154 -18.32 -11.65 6.07
C GLU A 154 -19.46 -11.72 5.03
N GLN A 155 -19.94 -10.57 4.55
CA GLN A 155 -20.94 -10.52 3.49
C GLN A 155 -20.37 -10.97 2.14
N VAL A 156 -19.18 -10.51 1.76
CA VAL A 156 -18.47 -10.94 0.55
C VAL A 156 -18.15 -12.43 0.59
N LEU A 157 -17.75 -12.95 1.76
CA LEU A 157 -17.53 -14.38 1.94
C LEU A 157 -18.82 -15.18 1.79
N ARG A 158 -19.94 -14.65 2.31
CA ARG A 158 -21.28 -15.26 2.17
C ARG A 158 -21.75 -15.25 0.71
N GLU A 159 -21.61 -14.14 -0.01
CA GLU A 159 -21.93 -14.03 -1.43
C GLU A 159 -21.09 -15.01 -2.27
N ARG A 160 -19.77 -15.04 -2.03
CA ARG A 160 -18.88 -15.99 -2.71
C ARG A 160 -19.23 -17.44 -2.40
N SER A 161 -19.65 -17.76 -1.16
CA SER A 161 -20.12 -19.11 -0.82
C SER A 161 -21.41 -19.46 -1.55
N ALA A 162 -22.36 -18.52 -1.66
CA ALA A 162 -23.60 -18.71 -2.40
C ALA A 162 -23.34 -18.92 -3.91
N ASP A 163 -22.37 -18.22 -4.51
CA ASP A 163 -21.98 -18.42 -5.91
C ASP A 163 -21.39 -19.82 -6.16
N PHE A 164 -20.56 -20.31 -5.24
CA PHE A 164 -20.01 -21.66 -5.33
C PHE A 164 -21.09 -22.74 -5.16
N ASP A 165 -22.04 -22.52 -4.26
CA ASP A 165 -23.16 -23.44 -4.06
C ASP A 165 -24.05 -23.50 -5.31
N ALA A 166 -24.38 -22.35 -5.91
CA ALA A 166 -25.14 -22.28 -7.16
C ALA A 166 -24.40 -22.96 -8.34
N LYS A 167 -23.08 -22.77 -8.45
CA LYS A 167 -22.26 -23.45 -9.46
C LYS A 167 -22.24 -24.97 -9.23
N THR A 168 -22.17 -25.40 -7.98
CA THR A 168 -22.20 -26.82 -7.63
C THR A 168 -23.57 -27.43 -7.95
N GLU A 169 -24.66 -26.73 -7.66
CA GLU A 169 -26.02 -27.16 -7.99
C GLU A 169 -26.24 -27.30 -9.50
N THR A 170 -25.78 -26.33 -10.30
CA THR A 170 -25.89 -26.40 -11.76
C THR A 170 -25.06 -27.55 -12.35
N GLN A 171 -23.83 -27.77 -11.87
CA GLN A 171 -22.99 -28.90 -12.29
C GLN A 171 -23.63 -30.25 -11.91
N THR A 172 -24.16 -30.39 -10.70
CA THR A 172 -24.82 -31.62 -10.27
C THR A 172 -26.12 -31.88 -11.04
N SER A 173 -26.88 -30.84 -11.40
CA SER A 173 -28.05 -30.96 -12.27
C SER A 173 -27.68 -31.44 -13.68
N LEU A 174 -26.63 -30.87 -14.27
CA LEU A 174 -26.13 -31.29 -15.59
C LEU A 174 -25.66 -32.74 -15.59
N ILE A 175 -24.92 -33.15 -14.56
CA ILE A 175 -24.47 -34.54 -14.40
C ILE A 175 -25.68 -35.48 -14.30
N LYS A 176 -26.71 -35.12 -13.53
CA LYS A 176 -27.94 -35.92 -13.43
C LYS A 176 -28.65 -36.04 -14.77
N GLU A 177 -28.73 -34.95 -15.54
CA GLU A 177 -29.34 -34.96 -16.87
C GLU A 177 -28.57 -35.86 -17.84
N LEU A 178 -27.25 -35.68 -17.96
CA LEU A 178 -26.40 -36.51 -18.81
C LEU A 178 -26.45 -37.98 -18.40
N THR A 179 -26.44 -38.26 -17.08
CA THR A 179 -26.57 -39.63 -16.57
C THR A 179 -27.94 -40.22 -16.90
N SER A 180 -29.02 -39.42 -16.85
CA SER A 180 -30.36 -39.85 -17.26
C SER A 180 -30.44 -40.11 -18.76
N GLN A 181 -29.82 -39.27 -19.59
CA GLN A 181 -29.74 -39.48 -21.04
C GLN A 181 -28.98 -40.77 -21.35
N LEU A 182 -27.83 -41.02 -20.71
CA LEU A 182 -27.07 -42.25 -20.85
C LEU A 182 -27.87 -43.48 -20.39
N ALA A 183 -28.63 -43.38 -19.30
CA ALA A 183 -29.50 -44.46 -18.84
C ALA A 183 -30.61 -44.77 -19.87
N ARG A 184 -31.26 -43.76 -20.44
CA ARG A 184 -32.26 -43.93 -21.51
C ARG A 184 -31.66 -44.54 -22.78
N VAL A 185 -30.49 -44.08 -23.20
CA VAL A 185 -29.77 -44.66 -24.35
C VAL A 185 -29.39 -46.12 -24.06
N LYS A 186 -28.95 -46.42 -22.83
CA LYS A 186 -28.63 -47.79 -22.40
C LYS A 186 -29.85 -48.70 -22.41
N GLU A 187 -31.01 -48.23 -21.94
CA GLU A 187 -32.28 -48.98 -21.99
C GLU A 187 -32.76 -49.22 -23.43
N LEU A 188 -32.66 -48.20 -24.29
CA LEU A 188 -32.95 -48.34 -25.73
C LEU A 188 -31.99 -49.31 -26.42
N SER A 189 -30.73 -49.38 -25.96
CA SER A 189 -29.74 -50.36 -26.44
C SER A 189 -29.88 -51.76 -25.80
N GLY A 190 -30.63 -51.87 -24.70
CA GLY A 190 -30.81 -53.11 -23.93
C GLY A 190 -31.96 -54.00 -24.38
N SER A 191 -32.77 -53.56 -25.36
CA SER A 191 -33.78 -54.42 -25.98
C SER A 191 -33.09 -55.47 -26.85
N GLU A 192 -33.04 -56.71 -26.34
CA GLU A 192 -32.35 -57.94 -26.78
C GLU A 192 -32.53 -58.40 -28.25
N LYS A 193 -33.02 -57.55 -29.16
CA LYS A 193 -33.21 -57.88 -30.58
C LYS A 193 -32.71 -56.81 -31.54
N SER A 194 -31.91 -55.86 -31.09
CA SER A 194 -31.12 -55.01 -31.99
C SER A 194 -29.66 -55.43 -31.92
N TYR A 195 -29.34 -56.54 -32.57
CA TYR A 195 -28.02 -56.73 -33.17
C TYR A 195 -27.87 -55.72 -34.31
N THR A 196 -27.95 -54.43 -34.00
CA THR A 196 -27.21 -53.46 -34.80
C THR A 196 -25.78 -53.67 -34.33
N LEU A 197 -25.15 -54.70 -34.90
CA LEU A 197 -23.72 -54.64 -35.17
C LEU A 197 -23.54 -53.30 -35.90
N HIS A 198 -23.30 -52.24 -35.15
CA HIS A 198 -22.35 -51.23 -35.57
C HIS A 198 -21.06 -52.02 -35.71
N PHE A 199 -20.92 -52.72 -36.84
CA PHE A 199 -19.63 -52.90 -37.45
C PHE A 199 -19.09 -51.48 -37.45
N LEU A 200 -18.22 -51.18 -36.49
CA LEU A 200 -17.18 -50.19 -36.65
C LEU A 200 -16.56 -50.61 -37.98
N THR A 201 -17.09 -50.03 -39.05
CA THR A 201 -16.59 -50.30 -40.37
C THR A 201 -15.11 -49.99 -40.26
N ARG A 202 -14.28 -50.81 -40.88
CA ARG A 202 -12.83 -50.60 -40.87
C ARG A 202 -12.48 -49.14 -41.19
N GLU A 203 -13.30 -48.50 -42.02
CA GLU A 203 -13.31 -47.07 -42.30
C GLU A 203 -13.51 -46.18 -41.07
N ALA A 204 -14.54 -46.38 -40.24
CA ALA A 204 -14.76 -45.60 -39.02
C ALA A 204 -13.61 -45.75 -38.01
N ALA A 205 -13.04 -46.96 -37.87
CA ALA A 205 -11.88 -47.19 -37.01
C ALA A 205 -10.60 -46.53 -37.57
N ASP A 206 -10.42 -46.54 -38.89
CA ASP A 206 -9.29 -45.88 -39.55
C ASP A 206 -9.41 -44.34 -39.46
N GLU A 207 -10.62 -43.79 -39.55
CA GLU A 207 -10.90 -42.36 -39.39
C GLU A 207 -10.65 -41.89 -37.95
N GLU A 208 -11.13 -42.64 -36.94
CA GLU A 208 -10.86 -42.36 -35.53
C GLU A 208 -9.37 -42.45 -35.22
N ASN A 209 -8.67 -43.46 -35.75
CA ASN A 209 -7.22 -43.59 -35.59
C ASN A 209 -6.47 -42.42 -36.24
N LYS A 210 -6.94 -41.92 -37.40
CA LYS A 210 -6.39 -40.73 -38.04
C LYS A 210 -6.63 -39.48 -37.19
N ALA A 211 -7.83 -39.30 -36.66
CA ALA A 211 -8.17 -38.20 -35.76
C ALA A 211 -7.33 -38.22 -34.47
N MET A 212 -7.16 -39.40 -33.86
CA MET A 212 -6.29 -39.57 -32.69
C MET A 212 -4.84 -39.25 -33.01
N LYS A 213 -4.32 -39.69 -34.16
CA LYS A 213 -2.94 -39.34 -34.58
C LYS A 213 -2.77 -37.84 -34.74
N THR A 214 -3.73 -37.16 -35.37
CA THR A 214 -3.66 -35.69 -35.51
C THR A 214 -3.71 -34.97 -34.16
N GLU A 215 -4.51 -35.46 -33.20
CA GLU A 215 -4.56 -34.86 -31.87
C GLU A 215 -3.28 -35.12 -31.08
N VAL A 216 -2.71 -36.33 -31.17
CA VAL A 216 -1.42 -36.66 -30.57
C VAL A 216 -0.30 -35.76 -31.13
N ASP A 217 -0.29 -35.51 -32.43
CA ASP A 217 0.69 -34.62 -33.04
C ASP A 217 0.48 -33.15 -32.62
N ARG A 218 -0.77 -32.68 -32.52
CA ARG A 218 -1.12 -31.35 -31.99
C ARG A 218 -0.67 -31.16 -30.54
N LEU A 219 -0.89 -32.17 -29.69
CA LEU A 219 -0.48 -32.15 -28.29
C LEU A 219 1.05 -32.15 -28.18
N LYS A 220 1.77 -32.96 -28.99
CA LYS A 220 3.24 -32.94 -29.04
C LYS A 220 3.78 -31.58 -29.44
N GLU A 221 3.18 -30.91 -30.42
CA GLU A 221 3.60 -29.55 -30.82
C GLU A 221 3.36 -28.54 -29.68
N THR A 222 2.22 -28.63 -29.00
CA THR A 222 1.90 -27.77 -27.85
C THR A 222 2.87 -27.98 -26.70
N ILE A 223 3.24 -29.23 -26.40
CA ILE A 223 4.25 -29.56 -25.39
C ILE A 223 5.60 -28.95 -25.77
N ARG A 224 6.07 -29.15 -27.01
CA ARG A 224 7.34 -28.55 -27.48
C ARG A 224 7.36 -27.03 -27.38
N ARG A 225 6.24 -26.37 -27.73
CA ARG A 225 6.11 -24.90 -27.60
C ARG A 225 6.20 -24.45 -26.15
N LYS A 226 5.52 -25.16 -25.23
CA LYS A 226 5.60 -24.87 -23.79
C LYS A 226 6.99 -25.12 -23.22
N ASP A 227 7.65 -26.20 -23.61
CA ASP A 227 9.02 -26.51 -23.18
C ASP A 227 10.02 -25.44 -23.63
N MET A 228 9.87 -24.92 -24.86
CA MET A 228 10.67 -23.80 -25.34
C MET A 228 10.44 -22.52 -24.51
N LEU A 229 9.19 -22.18 -24.22
CA LEU A 229 8.86 -21.00 -23.41
C LEU A 229 9.35 -21.15 -21.96
N LEU A 230 9.29 -22.35 -21.39
CA LEU A 230 9.85 -22.64 -20.07
C LEU A 230 11.37 -22.47 -20.06
N ALA A 231 12.06 -23.00 -21.06
CA ALA A 231 13.51 -22.84 -21.19
C ALA A 231 13.94 -21.38 -21.34
N GLU A 232 13.16 -20.56 -22.05
CA GLU A 232 13.40 -19.12 -22.18
C GLU A 232 13.20 -18.38 -20.85
N LYS A 233 12.11 -18.69 -20.13
CA LYS A 233 11.86 -18.10 -18.81
C LYS A 233 12.93 -18.50 -17.79
N ASP A 234 13.37 -19.76 -17.78
CA ASP A 234 14.45 -20.22 -16.90
C ASP A 234 15.76 -19.49 -17.20
N LYS A 235 16.06 -19.21 -18.47
CA LYS A 235 17.21 -18.38 -18.87
C LYS A 235 17.08 -16.95 -18.35
N LEU A 236 15.91 -16.34 -18.43
CA LEU A 236 15.68 -14.98 -17.91
C LEU A 236 15.82 -14.94 -16.39
N ILE A 237 15.26 -15.92 -15.69
CA ILE A 237 15.39 -16.06 -14.23
C ILE A 237 16.86 -16.21 -13.83
N ALA A 238 17.63 -17.02 -14.55
CA ALA A 238 19.07 -17.16 -14.31
C ALA A 238 19.82 -15.83 -14.48
N GLN A 239 19.53 -15.08 -15.55
CA GLN A 239 20.12 -13.76 -15.79
C GLN A 239 19.76 -12.74 -14.71
N GLN A 240 18.51 -12.73 -14.23
CA GLN A 240 18.08 -11.85 -13.14
C GLN A 240 18.78 -12.20 -11.83
N LYS A 241 18.89 -13.49 -11.49
CA LYS A 241 19.64 -13.94 -10.30
C LYS A 241 21.11 -13.54 -10.34
N ASP A 242 21.74 -13.62 -11.51
CA ASP A 242 23.12 -13.15 -11.69
C ASP A 242 23.25 -11.63 -11.48
N ARG A 243 22.30 -10.84 -12.01
CA ARG A 243 22.28 -9.38 -11.78
C ARG A 243 22.07 -9.03 -10.31
N GLU A 244 21.14 -9.70 -9.63
CA GLU A 244 20.91 -9.51 -8.20
C GLU A 244 22.17 -9.83 -7.40
N LYS A 245 22.88 -10.91 -7.73
CA LYS A 245 24.13 -11.27 -7.08
C LYS A 245 25.22 -10.20 -7.27
N VAL A 246 25.33 -9.62 -8.47
CA VAL A 246 26.26 -8.52 -8.74
C VAL A 246 25.89 -7.29 -7.91
N LEU A 247 24.62 -6.89 -7.90
CA LEU A 247 24.15 -5.74 -7.12
C LEU A 247 24.33 -5.94 -5.62
N GLN A 248 24.10 -7.15 -5.10
CA GLN A 248 24.37 -7.47 -3.69
C GLN A 248 25.86 -7.37 -3.36
N SER A 249 26.73 -7.85 -4.26
CA SER A 249 28.19 -7.69 -4.11
C SER A 249 28.60 -6.22 -4.12
N ASP A 250 28.06 -5.40 -5.03
CA ASP A 250 28.35 -3.97 -5.12
C ASP A 250 27.86 -3.22 -3.89
N LEU A 251 26.65 -3.54 -3.42
CA LEU A 251 26.08 -2.98 -2.18
C LEU A 251 26.96 -3.32 -0.98
N GLN A 252 27.41 -4.58 -0.87
CA GLN A 252 28.30 -5.00 0.21
C GLN A 252 29.65 -4.26 0.14
N ALA A 253 30.23 -4.11 -1.06
CA ALA A 253 31.47 -3.35 -1.25
C ALA A 253 31.30 -1.87 -0.85
N GLU A 254 30.15 -1.26 -1.15
CA GLU A 254 29.87 0.12 -0.74
C GLU A 254 29.61 0.23 0.77
N ILE A 255 28.98 -0.76 1.41
CA ILE A 255 28.84 -0.82 2.88
C ILE A 255 30.23 -0.92 3.54
N GLU A 256 31.11 -1.77 3.03
CA GLU A 256 32.48 -1.91 3.55
C GLU A 256 33.28 -0.61 3.37
N ARG A 257 33.17 0.02 2.20
CA ARG A 257 33.74 1.35 1.94
C ARG A 257 33.17 2.42 2.88
N GLY A 258 31.86 2.41 3.10
CA GLY A 258 31.16 3.30 4.03
C GLY A 258 31.64 3.12 5.48
N LYS A 259 31.82 1.88 5.92
CA LYS A 259 32.39 1.54 7.24
C LYS A 259 33.82 2.06 7.38
N LEU A 260 34.66 1.88 6.36
CA LEU A 260 36.03 2.41 6.35
C LEU A 260 36.04 3.95 6.44
N LEU A 261 35.16 4.63 5.70
CA LEU A 261 35.05 6.08 5.74
C LEU A 261 34.47 6.59 7.06
N SER A 262 33.49 5.90 7.64
CA SER A 262 32.88 6.28 8.91
C SER A 262 33.80 6.04 10.11
N SER A 263 34.71 5.06 10.04
CA SER A 263 35.73 4.81 11.07
C SER A 263 36.81 5.91 11.14
N ARG A 264 36.95 6.72 10.09
CA ARG A 264 37.85 7.86 10.08
C ARG A 264 37.20 8.99 10.89
N ASN A 265 37.73 9.24 12.09
CA ASN A 265 37.27 10.31 13.00
C ASN A 265 36.86 11.56 12.21
N PRO A 266 35.59 11.99 12.31
CA PRO A 266 35.11 13.13 11.55
C PRO A 266 35.91 14.37 11.99
N PRO A 267 36.41 15.19 11.05
CA PRO A 267 36.95 16.50 11.42
C PRO A 267 35.88 17.31 12.15
N PRO A 268 36.26 18.17 13.11
CA PRO A 268 35.33 18.89 13.98
C PRO A 268 34.29 19.67 13.17
N ALA A 269 33.07 19.61 13.69
CA ALA A 269 31.82 19.97 13.04
C ALA A 269 31.85 21.35 12.38
N VAL A 270 32.02 21.35 11.06
CA VAL A 270 31.41 22.36 10.19
C VAL A 270 30.09 21.76 9.73
N THR A 271 29.00 22.43 10.07
CA THR A 271 27.61 22.18 9.68
C THR A 271 27.54 21.67 8.23
N ARG A 272 27.44 20.34 8.08
CA ARG A 272 27.28 19.72 6.77
C ARG A 272 25.85 19.96 6.33
N VAL A 273 25.70 20.94 5.45
CA VAL A 273 24.56 21.04 4.52
C VAL A 273 24.35 19.64 3.94
N LEU A 274 23.16 19.08 4.17
CA LEU A 274 22.73 17.81 3.57
C LEU A 274 23.03 17.88 2.09
N LYS A 275 23.94 17.01 1.65
CA LYS A 275 24.35 16.92 0.26
C LYS A 275 23.17 16.27 -0.47
N ASN A 276 22.23 17.10 -0.93
CA ASN A 276 21.15 16.65 -1.79
C ASN A 276 21.76 15.81 -2.90
N VAL A 277 21.18 14.62 -3.08
CA VAL A 277 21.49 13.67 -4.16
C VAL A 277 21.74 14.48 -5.42
N ALA A 278 22.90 14.30 -6.06
CA ALA A 278 23.38 15.11 -7.17
C ALA A 278 22.24 15.45 -8.16
N GLU A 279 21.61 16.60 -7.95
CA GLU A 279 20.51 17.06 -8.78
C GLU A 279 21.08 17.25 -10.17
N ASP A 280 20.40 16.67 -11.16
CA ASP A 280 20.79 16.81 -12.54
C ASP A 280 20.86 18.33 -12.86
N PRO A 281 21.99 18.87 -13.32
CA PRO A 281 22.10 20.30 -13.65
C PRO A 281 21.03 20.76 -14.65
N LEU A 282 20.43 19.85 -15.42
CA LEU A 282 19.28 20.14 -16.27
C LEU A 282 18.00 20.41 -15.46
N GLN A 283 17.73 19.63 -14.41
CA GLN A 283 16.55 19.82 -13.55
C GLN A 283 16.59 21.19 -12.87
N HIS A 284 17.76 21.61 -12.38
CA HIS A 284 17.91 22.94 -11.76
C HIS A 284 17.56 24.09 -12.73
N ARG A 285 17.91 23.98 -14.01
CA ARG A 285 17.56 24.99 -15.03
C ARG A 285 16.06 25.03 -15.30
N ILE A 286 15.41 23.88 -15.31
CA ILE A 286 13.96 23.76 -15.51
C ILE A 286 13.24 24.37 -14.29
N ILE A 287 13.66 24.03 -13.08
CA ILE A 287 13.11 24.59 -11.84
C ILE A 287 13.24 26.12 -11.86
N ARG A 288 14.42 26.65 -12.17
CA ARG A 288 14.63 28.10 -12.28
C ARG A 288 13.72 28.77 -13.32
N LEU A 289 13.49 28.13 -14.47
CA LEU A 289 12.58 28.66 -15.47
C LEU A 289 11.14 28.73 -14.92
N TYR A 290 10.69 27.71 -14.19
CA TYR A 290 9.37 27.74 -13.56
C TYR A 290 9.28 28.81 -12.47
N GLU A 291 10.33 28.99 -11.67
CA GLU A 291 10.43 30.06 -10.66
C GLU A 291 10.32 31.44 -11.32
N ASP A 292 11.08 31.69 -12.40
CA ASP A 292 11.08 32.96 -13.13
C ASP A 292 9.73 33.24 -13.82
N MET A 293 9.01 32.21 -14.29
CA MET A 293 7.72 32.37 -14.98
C MET A 293 6.53 32.53 -14.04
N THR A 294 6.58 31.96 -12.84
CA THR A 294 5.45 31.92 -11.90
C THR A 294 5.63 32.81 -10.68
N ASN A 295 6.84 33.33 -10.49
CA ASN A 295 7.28 34.03 -9.28
C ASN A 295 7.07 33.22 -7.98
N MET A 296 7.00 31.89 -8.11
CA MET A 296 6.79 30.96 -7.00
C MET A 296 8.03 30.09 -6.82
N LEU A 297 8.60 30.12 -5.62
CA LEU A 297 9.78 29.35 -5.22
C LEU A 297 9.38 28.22 -4.27
N ILE A 298 9.76 26.98 -4.60
CA ILE A 298 9.57 25.82 -3.70
C ILE A 298 10.89 25.57 -2.95
N THR A 299 10.93 25.96 -1.68
CA THR A 299 12.15 25.93 -0.86
C THR A 299 12.43 24.58 -0.20
N GLY A 300 11.40 23.74 -0.06
CA GLY A 300 11.55 22.44 0.57
C GLY A 300 10.33 21.56 0.36
N VAL A 301 10.58 20.26 0.33
CA VAL A 301 9.56 19.21 0.27
C VAL A 301 9.77 18.30 1.48
N LYS A 302 8.71 18.09 2.26
CA LYS A 302 8.68 17.12 3.37
C LYS A 302 7.63 16.07 3.06
N LEU A 303 7.95 14.81 3.26
CA LEU A 303 6.97 13.72 3.18
C LEU A 303 6.46 13.45 4.60
N GLU A 304 5.16 13.61 4.82
CA GLU A 304 4.51 13.30 6.09
C GLU A 304 3.55 12.13 5.89
N LYS A 305 3.61 11.12 6.77
CA LYS A 305 2.71 9.98 6.70
C LYS A 305 1.36 10.34 7.31
N ASN A 306 0.27 10.22 6.56
CA ASN A 306 -1.07 10.47 7.10
C ASN A 306 -1.49 9.33 8.04
N ALA A 307 -1.91 9.67 9.25
CA ALA A 307 -2.32 8.70 10.27
C ALA A 307 -3.55 7.86 9.88
N MET A 308 -4.40 8.34 8.97
CA MET A 308 -5.63 7.63 8.57
C MET A 308 -5.42 6.71 7.37
N THR A 309 -4.66 7.13 6.36
CA THR A 309 -4.55 6.41 5.08
C THR A 309 -3.22 5.68 4.90
N ASP A 310 -2.24 5.90 5.79
CA ASP A 310 -0.87 5.40 5.67
C ASP A 310 -0.11 5.89 4.40
N ILE A 311 -0.75 6.75 3.60
CA ILE A 311 -0.19 7.35 2.40
C ILE A 311 0.75 8.49 2.80
N GLU A 312 1.91 8.56 2.15
CA GLU A 312 2.83 9.68 2.31
C GLU A 312 2.31 10.90 1.54
N GLU A 313 2.09 11.98 2.27
CA GLU A 313 1.60 13.25 1.77
C GLU A 313 2.76 14.26 1.67
N PRO A 314 3.08 14.76 0.47
CA PRO A 314 4.09 15.78 0.31
C PRO A 314 3.57 17.15 0.79
N ILE A 315 4.43 17.83 1.55
CA ILE A 315 4.25 19.20 2.04
C ILE A 315 5.32 20.06 1.38
N PHE A 316 4.87 20.95 0.50
CA PHE A 316 5.68 21.92 -0.20
C PHE A 316 5.75 23.21 0.63
N THR A 317 6.96 23.69 0.91
CA THR A 317 7.18 25.01 1.52
C THR A 317 7.44 26.02 0.41
N CYS A 318 6.49 26.92 0.20
CA CYS A 318 6.45 27.82 -0.94
C CYS A 318 6.66 29.28 -0.51
N ILE A 319 7.32 30.04 -1.37
CA ILE A 319 7.48 31.49 -1.26
C ILE A 319 7.00 32.09 -2.58
N TYR A 320 5.96 32.91 -2.54
CA TYR A 320 5.52 33.68 -3.70
C TYR A 320 6.04 35.10 -3.58
N THR A 321 6.76 35.58 -4.59
CA THR A 321 7.37 36.93 -4.58
C THR A 321 6.68 37.81 -5.60
N CYS A 322 6.09 38.92 -5.17
CA CYS A 322 5.51 39.88 -6.12
C CYS A 322 6.54 40.97 -6.42
N SER A 323 7.02 41.03 -7.66
CA SER A 323 7.86 42.16 -8.11
C SER A 323 7.01 43.42 -8.13
N GLY A 324 7.35 44.40 -7.30
CA GLY A 324 6.73 45.73 -7.33
C GLY A 324 6.84 46.38 -8.70
N THR A 325 5.72 46.88 -9.23
CA THR A 325 5.78 47.87 -10.31
C THR A 325 6.08 49.25 -9.71
N GLY A 326 7.35 49.68 -9.74
CA GLY A 326 7.78 51.00 -9.27
C GLY A 326 8.82 50.95 -8.15
N ASP A 327 8.90 52.01 -7.33
CA ASP A 327 9.84 52.13 -6.21
C ASP A 327 9.37 51.40 -4.93
N ALA A 328 8.23 50.72 -4.98
CA ALA A 328 7.73 49.95 -3.85
C ALA A 328 8.62 48.72 -3.58
N PRO A 329 8.96 48.42 -2.31
CA PRO A 329 9.77 47.26 -1.98
C PRO A 329 9.04 45.96 -2.37
N PRO A 330 9.76 44.95 -2.87
CA PRO A 330 9.15 43.65 -3.15
C PRO A 330 8.67 43.02 -1.85
N PHE A 331 7.52 42.35 -1.89
CA PHE A 331 7.05 41.53 -0.79
C PHE A 331 6.92 40.07 -1.22
N SER A 332 6.96 39.22 -0.21
CA SER A 332 6.89 37.78 -0.36
C SER A 332 5.84 37.20 0.58
N LEU A 333 5.00 36.31 0.07
CA LEU A 333 4.09 35.50 0.89
C LEU A 333 4.68 34.11 1.08
N ASN A 334 4.91 33.75 2.34
CA ASN A 334 5.37 32.42 2.73
C ASN A 334 4.17 31.55 3.07
N PHE A 335 4.09 30.35 2.53
CA PHE A 335 3.01 29.41 2.83
C PHE A 335 3.45 27.96 2.61
N THR A 336 2.60 27.04 3.04
CA THR A 336 2.75 25.61 2.71
C THR A 336 1.57 25.14 1.88
N LEU A 337 1.86 24.25 0.93
CA LEU A 337 0.87 23.47 0.21
C LEU A 337 1.07 22.00 0.60
N ARG A 338 0.07 21.42 1.26
CA ARG A 338 0.04 20.00 1.57
C ARG A 338 -0.89 19.30 0.58
N GLN A 339 -0.38 18.30 -0.14
CA GLN A 339 -1.22 17.43 -0.97
C GLN A 339 -1.92 16.45 -0.04
N VAL A 340 -3.25 16.51 0.01
CA VAL A 340 -4.10 15.69 0.87
C VAL A 340 -5.00 14.83 -0.01
N TYR A 341 -5.24 13.59 0.40
CA TYR A 341 -6.17 12.69 -0.27
C TYR A 341 -7.42 12.54 0.59
N ASP A 342 -8.46 13.28 0.22
CA ASP A 342 -9.73 13.25 0.93
C ASP A 342 -10.66 12.21 0.31
N ARG A 343 -11.52 11.65 1.14
CA ARG A 343 -12.59 10.77 0.67
C ARG A 343 -13.64 11.62 -0.05
N PRO A 344 -14.10 11.24 -1.25
CA PRO A 344 -15.19 11.95 -1.92
C PRO A 344 -16.45 11.89 -1.06
N ASP A 345 -17.20 12.99 -1.00
CA ASP A 345 -18.45 13.09 -0.20
C ASP A 345 -19.52 12.08 -0.64
N ASP A 346 -19.47 11.67 -1.91
CA ASP A 346 -20.40 10.71 -2.50
C ASP A 346 -20.14 9.26 -2.05
N LEU A 347 -18.96 8.96 -1.51
CA LEU A 347 -18.63 7.62 -1.03
C LEU A 347 -19.12 7.45 0.41
N ALA A 348 -20.12 6.59 0.61
CA ALA A 348 -20.60 6.20 1.93
C ALA A 348 -19.43 5.90 2.88
N PRO A 349 -19.44 6.38 4.14
CA PRO A 349 -18.27 6.39 5.04
C PRO A 349 -17.70 5.00 5.37
N ASN A 350 -18.43 3.94 5.07
CA ASN A 350 -18.09 2.57 5.45
C ASN A 350 -17.25 1.82 4.42
N ILE A 351 -17.11 2.31 3.18
CA ILE A 351 -16.33 1.61 2.14
C ILE A 351 -14.83 1.73 2.47
N THR A 352 -14.10 0.63 2.61
CA THR A 352 -12.65 0.71 2.77
C THR A 352 -12.01 1.14 1.45
N VAL A 353 -11.24 2.24 1.49
CA VAL A 353 -10.51 2.76 0.33
C VAL A 353 -9.40 1.76 -0.01
N ALA A 354 -9.55 1.02 -1.10
CA ALA A 354 -8.61 -0.02 -1.50
C ALA A 354 -7.44 0.52 -2.32
N SER A 355 -7.63 1.67 -2.99
CA SER A 355 -6.63 2.32 -3.83
C SER A 355 -6.65 3.83 -3.64
N LYS A 356 -5.49 4.45 -3.84
CA LYS A 356 -5.30 5.90 -3.93
C LYS A 356 -6.21 6.54 -4.99
N ASP A 357 -6.52 5.82 -6.06
CA ASP A 357 -7.34 6.31 -7.18
C ASP A 357 -8.81 6.56 -6.80
N GLN A 358 -9.24 6.04 -5.65
CA GLN A 358 -10.60 6.26 -5.13
C GLN A 358 -10.70 7.52 -4.26
N LEU A 359 -9.58 8.20 -3.99
CA LEU A 359 -9.53 9.41 -3.19
C LEU A 359 -9.51 10.64 -4.09
N GLU A 360 -10.16 11.71 -3.62
CA GLU A 360 -10.08 13.01 -4.26
C GLU A 360 -8.79 13.71 -3.83
N GLU A 361 -7.96 14.05 -4.81
CA GLU A 361 -6.72 14.78 -4.56
C GLU A 361 -7.00 16.28 -4.35
N LYS A 362 -6.61 16.79 -3.20
CA LYS A 362 -6.77 18.20 -2.80
C LYS A 362 -5.44 18.78 -2.35
N PHE A 363 -5.33 20.11 -2.42
CA PHE A 363 -4.27 20.86 -1.77
C PHE A 363 -4.83 21.64 -0.60
N ARG A 364 -4.16 21.53 0.55
CA ARG A 364 -4.39 22.36 1.72
C ARG A 364 -3.34 23.46 1.78
N TYR A 365 -3.81 24.70 1.66
CA TYR A 365 -3.03 25.91 1.84
C TYR A 365 -2.94 26.26 3.33
N THR A 366 -1.76 26.65 3.79
CA THR A 366 -1.57 27.19 5.14
C THR A 366 -0.54 28.31 5.10
N PRO A 367 -0.92 29.56 5.41
CA PRO A 367 0.00 30.68 5.38
C PRO A 367 1.01 30.57 6.54
N LEU A 368 2.23 31.06 6.32
CA LEU A 368 3.32 31.04 7.29
C LEU A 368 3.77 32.46 7.62
N ASN A 369 4.13 32.69 8.88
CA ASN A 369 4.74 33.94 9.37
C ASN A 369 3.89 35.21 9.17
N LEU A 370 2.55 35.11 9.06
CA LEU A 370 1.68 36.29 8.95
C LEU A 370 1.78 37.22 10.17
N ASP A 371 2.18 36.69 11.32
CA ASP A 371 2.43 37.42 12.56
C ASP A 371 3.60 38.41 12.47
N LYS A 372 4.49 38.24 11.49
CA LYS A 372 5.66 39.11 11.28
C LYS A 372 5.43 40.17 10.21
N GLU A 373 4.32 40.09 9.50
CA GLU A 373 3.96 41.01 8.42
C GLU A 373 3.12 42.19 8.94
N LEU A 374 3.04 43.25 8.14
CA LEU A 374 2.24 44.42 8.50
C LEU A 374 0.74 44.08 8.56
N PRO A 375 -0.01 44.52 9.59
CA PRO A 375 -1.44 44.21 9.71
C PRO A 375 -2.27 44.65 8.49
N GLU A 376 -1.93 45.78 7.88
CA GLU A 376 -2.56 46.28 6.66
C GLU A 376 -2.38 45.31 5.48
N PHE A 377 -1.18 44.72 5.35
CA PHE A 377 -0.90 43.70 4.34
C PHE A 377 -1.74 42.44 4.58
N VAL A 378 -1.78 41.95 5.82
CA VAL A 378 -2.57 40.77 6.19
C VAL A 378 -4.06 40.99 5.94
N GLN A 379 -4.58 42.20 6.15
CA GLN A 379 -5.97 42.52 5.86
C GLN A 379 -6.27 42.49 4.36
N ARG A 380 -5.34 42.97 3.52
CA ARG A 380 -5.48 42.97 2.05
C ARG A 380 -5.38 41.58 1.42
N LEU A 381 -4.74 40.61 2.08
CA LEU A 381 -4.69 39.22 1.62
C LEU A 381 -6.07 38.53 1.54
N SER A 382 -7.12 39.13 2.10
CA SER A 382 -8.48 38.58 2.06
C SER A 382 -8.53 37.16 2.64
N PHE A 383 -8.96 36.15 1.87
CA PHE A 383 -9.05 34.76 2.31
C PHE A 383 -7.69 34.05 2.42
N PHE A 384 -6.61 34.59 1.83
CA PHE A 384 -5.27 34.00 1.95
C PHE A 384 -4.64 34.15 3.34
N LYS A 385 -5.27 34.92 4.25
CA LYS A 385 -4.84 34.98 5.64
C LYS A 385 -5.20 33.72 6.44
N ASP A 386 -6.16 32.93 5.95
CA ASP A 386 -6.69 31.75 6.63
C ASP A 386 -6.30 30.46 5.88
N PRO A 387 -6.11 29.33 6.59
CA PRO A 387 -5.92 28.03 5.94
C PRO A 387 -7.19 27.58 5.21
N PHE A 388 -7.04 27.06 3.99
CA PHE A 388 -8.15 26.50 3.22
C PHE A 388 -7.69 25.32 2.36
N ALA A 389 -8.63 24.58 1.77
CA ALA A 389 -8.34 23.49 0.85
C ALA A 389 -9.09 23.65 -0.46
N PHE A 390 -8.51 23.15 -1.55
CA PHE A 390 -9.09 23.19 -2.90
C PHE A 390 -8.69 21.95 -3.69
N SER A 391 -9.46 21.59 -4.72
CA SER A 391 -9.19 20.41 -5.54
C SER A 391 -7.93 20.58 -6.39
N TYR A 392 -7.20 19.50 -6.69
CA TYR A 392 -6.00 19.53 -7.54
C TYR A 392 -6.24 20.27 -8.87
N GLY A 393 -7.40 20.04 -9.50
CA GLY A 393 -7.80 20.69 -10.75
C GLY A 393 -7.95 22.22 -10.66
N GLN A 394 -8.07 22.78 -9.46
CA GLN A 394 -8.20 24.22 -9.20
C GLN A 394 -6.86 24.91 -8.92
N MET A 395 -5.72 24.22 -9.05
CA MET A 395 -4.39 24.80 -8.83
C MET A 395 -4.12 26.04 -9.69
N THR A 396 -4.57 26.03 -10.94
CA THR A 396 -4.42 27.18 -11.85
C THR A 396 -5.26 28.39 -11.39
N ILE A 397 -6.46 28.15 -10.87
CA ILE A 397 -7.34 29.18 -10.32
C ILE A 397 -6.72 29.75 -9.04
N PHE A 398 -6.16 28.91 -8.18
CA PHE A 398 -5.41 29.32 -7.00
C PHE A 398 -4.24 30.24 -7.36
N LEU A 399 -3.37 29.85 -8.30
CA LEU A 399 -2.22 30.65 -8.71
C LEU A 399 -2.61 31.98 -9.34
N LYS A 400 -3.66 31.97 -10.17
CA LYS A 400 -4.21 33.20 -10.76
C LYS A 400 -4.73 34.13 -9.67
N THR A 401 -5.57 33.61 -8.78
CA THR A 401 -6.16 34.41 -7.69
C THR A 401 -5.09 34.93 -6.74
N LEU A 402 -4.04 34.15 -6.47
CA LEU A 402 -2.88 34.58 -5.70
C LEU A 402 -2.16 35.74 -6.40
N THR A 403 -1.90 35.61 -7.70
CA THR A 403 -1.25 36.67 -8.48
C THR A 403 -2.08 37.95 -8.52
N ASP A 404 -3.39 37.84 -8.79
CA ASP A 404 -4.31 38.98 -8.86
C ASP A 404 -4.43 39.67 -7.49
N THR A 405 -4.51 38.91 -6.40
CA THR A 405 -4.59 39.44 -5.04
C THR A 405 -3.30 40.18 -4.67
N MET A 406 -2.14 39.60 -4.99
CA MET A 406 -0.84 40.22 -4.71
C MET A 406 -0.62 41.48 -5.56
N ALA A 407 -1.05 41.50 -6.83
CA ALA A 407 -1.02 42.70 -7.65
C ALA A 407 -1.94 43.81 -7.07
N GLY A 408 -3.14 43.46 -6.59
CA GLY A 408 -4.06 44.41 -5.96
C GLY A 408 -3.50 45.03 -4.66
N VAL A 409 -2.72 44.27 -3.89
CA VAL A 409 -2.06 44.77 -2.67
C VAL A 409 -1.06 45.89 -2.99
N GLN A 410 -0.44 45.88 -4.19
CA GLN A 410 0.51 46.90 -4.66
C GLN A 410 -0.18 48.17 -5.19
N GLY A 411 -1.25 48.01 -5.96
CA GLY A 411 -1.83 49.11 -6.74
C GLY A 411 -2.69 50.09 -5.96
N ASN A 412 -3.23 49.72 -4.79
CA ASN A 412 -4.33 50.47 -4.17
C ASN A 412 -3.90 51.65 -3.27
N GLY A 413 -2.83 52.34 -3.63
CA GLY A 413 -2.33 53.51 -2.91
C GLY A 413 -2.95 54.85 -3.34
N GLU A 414 -3.39 55.00 -4.60
CA GLU A 414 -3.58 56.35 -5.17
C GLU A 414 -4.78 56.54 -6.14
N GLU A 415 -5.58 55.51 -6.49
CA GLU A 415 -6.59 55.66 -7.58
C GLU A 415 -8.08 55.76 -7.15
N GLU A 416 -8.42 55.70 -5.85
CA GLU A 416 -9.84 55.68 -5.42
C GLU A 416 -10.46 57.03 -5.05
N ASP A 417 -9.74 58.16 -5.10
CA ASP A 417 -10.26 59.48 -4.66
C ASP A 417 -10.55 60.50 -5.78
N GLU A 418 -10.43 60.17 -7.08
CA GLU A 418 -10.59 61.16 -8.17
C GLU A 418 -11.92 61.10 -8.97
N MET A 419 -12.94 60.34 -8.52
CA MET A 419 -14.25 60.26 -9.20
C MET A 419 -15.45 60.80 -8.39
N ALA A 420 -15.32 61.99 -7.79
CA ALA A 420 -16.42 62.58 -7.02
C ALA A 420 -16.84 64.03 -7.35
N GLU A 421 -16.27 64.74 -8.34
CA GLU A 421 -16.61 66.18 -8.48
C GLU A 421 -16.99 66.75 -9.88
N ASP A 422 -17.18 65.97 -10.95
CA ASP A 422 -17.58 66.54 -12.26
C ASP A 422 -18.84 65.91 -12.89
N GLU A 423 -19.99 66.00 -12.20
CA GLU A 423 -21.30 65.85 -12.87
C GLU A 423 -22.33 66.86 -12.34
N ALA A 424 -22.03 68.15 -12.52
CA ALA A 424 -23.00 69.24 -12.35
C ALA A 424 -22.82 70.34 -13.41
N VAL A 425 -23.08 70.03 -14.68
CA VAL A 425 -23.23 71.07 -15.72
C VAL A 425 -24.60 70.99 -16.40
N MET A 426 -25.49 71.82 -15.86
CA MET A 426 -26.57 72.59 -16.48
C MET A 426 -27.10 72.14 -17.85
N VAL A 427 -28.35 71.65 -17.84
CA VAL A 427 -29.25 71.70 -19.00
C VAL A 427 -30.05 73.01 -18.92
N GLU A 428 -29.60 74.02 -19.67
CA GLU A 428 -30.35 75.26 -19.90
C GLU A 428 -31.19 75.16 -21.18
N LYS A 429 -32.45 75.56 -21.05
CA LYS A 429 -33.53 75.55 -22.06
C LYS A 429 -33.19 76.30 -23.35
N ARG A 430 -33.67 75.80 -24.48
CA ARG A 430 -34.32 76.61 -25.53
C ARG A 430 -35.50 75.90 -26.16
#